data_AF-A0A9W7IFY3-F1
#
_entry.id   AF-A0A9W7IFY3-F1
#
_cell.length_a   1.000
_cell.length_b   1.000
_cell.length_c   1.000
_cell.angle_alpha   90.00
_cell.angle_beta   90.00
_cell.angle_gamma   90.00
#
_symmetry.space_group_name_H-M   'P 1'
#
loop_
_entity.id
_entity.type
_entity.pdbx_description
1 polymer ?
#
loop_
_entity_poly.entity_id
_entity_poly.type
_entity_poly.pdbx_seq_one_letter_code
_entity_poly.pdbx_strand_id
1 'polypeptide(L)'
;MVSEDNVNSVSMEDDFEGGDYSDGYDDDDDYGGYDDEDHGLLEDDDADDPSSVVSRRPKQGYTVLKEADIKQRQEDDISNVSTVLSISKVEATILLRRYNWNVNQVHEEWFADEERVRKSIGLLERPVVEVSNASKFTCGICFELLLYDKSASASCGHPFCRDCWQGYLCTSINDGPGCLLLRCPEPSCKAAVGPDMIDKLATCEEKEKYSQFLLRSYIEDNRETKWCPAAGCENAVYFAVGGGDFDVTCLCSYRFCWNCTVEAHSPVDCDTVTKWMLKNSVDGENINWILNNSKICPKCKRPIEKNLGCMHMTCTPPCGYEFCWLCLGPWAQHGSNTGGFYSCNGYEAAKTKGHVETKIRRNMAKNSLERYTHYYERWASNQSSREKALEDLNRMESELMEKLCDVQCTTKSQLKFITEAWLQIVECRRVLKWTYAYGYYLPKHEQTKSRFFEYLQGEAEAGLERLHRCAEIELDKFVTADGPSSDFNDFRTKLTGLTSVTKTYFENLVRALENGLEDVNSQETTASRKSGTPRSRRTE
;
A
#
# COMPACT_ATOMS: atom_id res chain seq x y z
N MET A 1 -13.88 40.60 -49.35
CA MET A 1 -14.78 40.05 -50.38
C MET A 1 -15.33 38.73 -49.83
N VAL A 2 -16.58 38.65 -49.36
CA VAL A 2 -17.64 39.66 -49.27
C VAL A 2 -18.41 39.40 -47.95
N SER A 3 -18.47 40.43 -47.10
CA SER A 3 -19.63 40.99 -46.35
C SER A 3 -20.55 40.06 -45.52
N GLU A 4 -20.88 40.35 -44.24
CA GLU A 4 -21.85 41.36 -43.70
C GLU A 4 -23.33 40.96 -44.03
N ASP A 5 -24.40 41.23 -43.28
CA ASP A 5 -24.70 42.01 -42.04
C ASP A 5 -26.13 41.60 -41.52
N ASN A 6 -26.72 41.92 -40.34
CA ASN A 6 -26.34 42.54 -39.06
C ASN A 6 -27.45 42.28 -37.97
N VAL A 7 -27.20 42.57 -36.68
CA VAL A 7 -28.15 42.76 -35.52
C VAL A 7 -29.15 41.61 -35.14
N ASN A 8 -29.81 41.56 -33.95
CA ASN A 8 -30.00 42.55 -32.89
C ASN A 8 -30.05 41.99 -31.43
N SER A 9 -29.90 42.92 -30.48
CA SER A 9 -30.00 42.86 -29.01
C SER A 9 -31.42 42.81 -28.41
N VAL A 10 -31.55 42.45 -27.11
CA VAL A 10 -32.28 43.19 -26.03
C VAL A 10 -31.75 42.80 -24.61
N SER A 11 -32.08 43.59 -23.58
CA SER A 11 -31.81 43.46 -22.12
C SER A 11 -33.13 43.73 -21.32
N MET A 12 -33.28 43.76 -19.98
CA MET A 12 -32.41 43.85 -18.78
C MET A 12 -32.76 42.70 -17.77
N GLU A 13 -32.54 42.59 -16.43
CA GLU A 13 -32.52 43.45 -15.21
C GLU A 13 -33.90 44.09 -14.89
N ASP A 14 -34.42 44.28 -13.64
CA ASP A 14 -34.17 43.79 -12.26
C ASP A 14 -35.45 44.14 -11.40
N ASP A 15 -35.65 43.63 -10.17
CA ASP A 15 -36.41 44.33 -9.07
C ASP A 15 -36.46 43.59 -7.69
N PHE A 16 -36.99 44.23 -6.63
CA PHE A 16 -36.75 43.96 -5.18
C PHE A 16 -38.03 44.05 -4.25
N GLU A 17 -37.85 44.04 -2.91
CA GLU A 17 -38.84 44.17 -1.77
C GLU A 17 -39.56 42.89 -1.28
N GLY A 18 -39.99 42.71 0.01
CA GLY A 18 -39.67 43.43 1.27
C GLY A 18 -40.66 43.27 2.48
N GLY A 19 -40.29 42.56 3.57
CA GLY A 19 -40.90 42.61 4.95
C GLY A 19 -42.24 41.86 5.23
N ASP A 20 -42.79 41.71 6.45
CA ASP A 20 -42.31 41.70 7.87
C ASP A 20 -43.47 41.27 8.86
N TYR A 21 -43.20 40.94 10.15
CA TYR A 21 -44.12 40.64 11.31
C TYR A 21 -44.91 39.28 11.34
N SER A 22 -45.04 38.46 12.42
CA SER A 22 -45.37 38.57 13.89
C SER A 22 -46.89 38.54 14.20
N ASP A 23 -47.49 37.79 15.17
CA ASP A 23 -47.11 36.80 16.24
C ASP A 23 -48.29 35.74 16.40
N GLY A 24 -48.49 34.81 17.37
CA GLY A 24 -47.88 34.39 18.67
C GLY A 24 -48.80 33.36 19.43
N TYR A 25 -48.45 32.97 20.69
CA TYR A 25 -49.18 32.11 21.69
C TYR A 25 -49.20 30.56 21.47
N ASP A 26 -48.94 29.63 22.41
CA ASP A 26 -49.19 29.44 23.88
C ASP A 26 -50.59 28.81 24.18
N ASP A 27 -50.88 27.92 25.16
CA ASP A 27 -50.18 27.48 26.42
C ASP A 27 -49.76 25.96 26.48
N ASP A 28 -49.98 25.21 27.61
CA ASP A 28 -49.15 24.06 28.12
C ASP A 28 -49.92 22.88 28.87
N ASP A 29 -49.22 22.03 29.67
CA ASP A 29 -49.61 20.90 30.61
C ASP A 29 -49.92 19.48 30.02
N ASP A 30 -49.91 18.33 30.72
CA ASP A 30 -49.15 17.72 31.87
C ASP A 30 -49.54 16.21 31.98
N TYR A 31 -48.62 15.32 32.43
CA TYR A 31 -48.81 14.18 33.37
C TYR A 31 -47.58 13.22 33.37
N GLY A 32 -46.97 12.99 34.54
CA GLY A 32 -45.84 12.06 34.72
C GLY A 32 -46.18 10.73 35.43
N GLY A 33 -45.16 9.96 35.85
CA GLY A 33 -45.35 8.82 36.76
C GLY A 33 -44.20 7.81 36.89
N TYR A 34 -43.48 7.92 38.01
CA TYR A 34 -42.81 6.84 38.79
C TYR A 34 -41.54 6.13 38.26
N ASP A 35 -40.44 6.40 38.99
CA ASP A 35 -39.60 5.47 39.79
C ASP A 35 -38.90 4.26 39.08
N ASP A 36 -37.74 3.77 39.54
CA ASP A 36 -37.15 3.83 40.90
C ASP A 36 -35.61 3.96 40.87
N GLU A 37 -35.00 4.32 42.02
CA GLU A 37 -33.55 4.53 42.19
C GLU A 37 -32.82 3.30 42.77
N ASP A 38 -31.52 3.13 42.46
CA ASP A 38 -30.53 2.71 43.47
C ASP A 38 -29.12 3.22 43.11
N HIS A 39 -28.37 3.66 44.12
CA HIS A 39 -27.03 4.22 44.02
C HIS A 39 -26.09 3.57 45.06
N GLY A 40 -25.74 2.30 44.83
CA GLY A 40 -24.72 1.60 45.62
C GLY A 40 -23.34 2.26 45.52
N LEU A 41 -22.69 2.50 46.66
CA LEU A 41 -21.46 3.29 46.78
C LEU A 41 -20.46 2.62 47.74
N LEU A 42 -19.15 2.70 47.41
CA LEU A 42 -17.99 2.24 48.20
C LEU A 42 -17.87 0.70 48.32
N GLU A 43 -16.74 0.08 48.69
CA GLU A 43 -15.43 0.58 49.18
C GLU A 43 -14.25 0.01 48.35
N ASP A 44 -13.08 0.65 48.43
CA ASP A 44 -11.79 0.12 47.93
C ASP A 44 -11.21 -0.94 48.90
N ASP A 45 -10.43 -1.90 48.40
CA ASP A 45 -9.43 -2.62 49.22
C ASP A 45 -8.26 -3.15 48.35
N ASP A 46 -7.03 -3.12 48.87
CA ASP A 46 -5.78 -3.18 48.10
C ASP A 46 -5.25 -4.60 47.77
N ALA A 47 -4.65 -4.77 46.58
CA ALA A 47 -3.62 -5.78 46.32
C ALA A 47 -2.76 -5.48 45.08
N ASP A 48 -1.50 -5.05 45.27
CA ASP A 48 -0.49 -4.93 44.21
C ASP A 48 -0.04 -6.32 43.68
N ASP A 49 -0.11 -6.54 42.35
CA ASP A 49 0.70 -7.55 41.65
C ASP A 49 1.48 -6.90 40.48
N PRO A 50 2.79 -6.65 40.63
CA PRO A 50 3.62 -5.99 39.62
C PRO A 50 4.08 -6.94 38.49
N SER A 51 3.19 -7.81 37.99
CA SER A 51 3.58 -8.96 37.15
C SER A 51 2.84 -9.12 35.80
N SER A 52 2.11 -8.11 35.28
CA SER A 52 1.50 -8.22 33.94
C SER A 52 1.45 -6.93 33.09
N VAL A 53 2.60 -6.37 32.73
CA VAL A 53 2.70 -5.34 31.65
C VAL A 53 2.58 -6.01 30.26
N VAL A 54 1.45 -6.67 30.01
CA VAL A 54 1.08 -7.12 28.66
C VAL A 54 0.73 -5.87 27.86
N SER A 55 1.60 -5.51 26.91
CA SER A 55 1.40 -4.32 26.09
C SER A 55 0.03 -4.38 25.39
N ARG A 56 -0.85 -3.42 25.70
CA ARG A 56 -2.09 -3.18 24.95
C ARG A 56 -1.75 -2.68 23.54
N ARG A 57 -1.32 -3.60 22.67
CA ARG A 57 -1.31 -3.37 21.22
C ARG A 57 -2.75 -2.98 20.83
N PRO A 58 -2.96 -1.91 20.03
CA PRO A 58 -4.26 -1.66 19.44
C PRO A 58 -4.76 -2.93 18.75
N LYS A 59 -6.03 -3.30 18.93
CA LYS A 59 -6.62 -4.42 18.18
C LYS A 59 -6.58 -4.01 16.70
N GLN A 60 -5.68 -4.63 15.93
CA GLN A 60 -5.59 -4.37 14.51
C GLN A 60 -6.92 -4.76 13.86
N GLY A 61 -7.51 -3.85 13.08
CA GLY A 61 -8.80 -4.04 12.42
C GLY A 61 -8.79 -5.06 11.27
N TYR A 62 -7.81 -5.96 11.24
CA TYR A 62 -7.60 -6.92 10.16
C TYR A 62 -7.01 -8.23 10.65
N THR A 63 -7.16 -9.28 9.85
CA THR A 63 -6.58 -10.61 10.06
C THR A 63 -5.96 -11.08 8.75
N VAL A 64 -4.74 -11.61 8.79
CA VAL A 64 -4.11 -12.23 7.62
C VAL A 64 -4.57 -13.69 7.53
N LEU A 65 -5.11 -14.07 6.37
CA LEU A 65 -5.52 -15.43 6.02
C LEU A 65 -4.43 -16.08 5.18
N LYS A 66 -3.99 -17.28 5.55
CA LYS A 66 -3.07 -18.09 4.73
C LYS A 66 -3.82 -18.80 3.63
N GLU A 67 -3.11 -19.21 2.58
CA GLU A 67 -3.65 -20.01 1.48
C GLU A 67 -4.49 -21.22 1.96
N ALA A 68 -3.99 -21.95 2.97
CA ALA A 68 -4.70 -23.08 3.58
C ALA A 68 -5.99 -22.68 4.33
N ASP A 69 -6.00 -21.53 5.02
CA ASP A 69 -7.20 -21.03 5.72
C ASP A 69 -8.29 -20.62 4.72
N ILE A 70 -7.88 -20.13 3.55
CA ILE A 70 -8.77 -19.71 2.44
C ILE A 70 -9.32 -20.96 1.73
N LYS A 71 -8.48 -21.97 1.46
CA LYS A 71 -8.89 -23.26 0.90
C LYS A 71 -9.93 -23.95 1.77
N GLN A 72 -9.74 -23.96 3.10
CA GLN A 72 -10.70 -24.56 4.03
C GLN A 72 -12.06 -23.84 3.96
N ARG A 73 -12.08 -22.50 4.07
CA ARG A 73 -13.32 -21.71 4.00
C ARG A 73 -14.07 -21.90 2.68
N GLN A 74 -13.34 -21.92 1.56
CA GLN A 74 -13.89 -22.19 0.24
C GLN A 74 -14.56 -23.57 0.16
N GLU A 75 -13.93 -24.61 0.69
CA GLU A 75 -14.47 -25.97 0.71
C GLU A 75 -15.63 -26.13 1.71
N ASP A 76 -15.60 -25.40 2.83
CA ASP A 76 -16.71 -25.32 3.80
C ASP A 76 -17.95 -24.69 3.17
N ASP A 77 -17.81 -23.56 2.44
CA ASP A 77 -18.91 -22.90 1.74
C ASP A 77 -19.48 -23.75 0.59
N ILE A 78 -18.61 -24.42 -0.19
CA ILE A 78 -19.03 -25.40 -1.21
C ILE A 78 -19.80 -26.56 -0.57
N SER A 79 -19.32 -27.08 0.57
CA SER A 79 -19.98 -28.17 1.30
C SER A 79 -21.31 -27.75 1.90
N ASN A 80 -21.41 -26.53 2.41
CA ASN A 80 -22.63 -25.92 2.92
C ASN A 80 -23.69 -25.83 1.82
N VAL A 81 -23.40 -25.12 0.72
CA VAL A 81 -24.33 -24.96 -0.41
C VAL A 81 -24.71 -26.31 -1.04
N SER A 82 -23.75 -27.23 -1.21
CA SER A 82 -24.02 -28.59 -1.71
C SER A 82 -24.98 -29.37 -0.81
N THR A 83 -24.85 -29.24 0.51
CA THR A 83 -25.73 -29.92 1.48
C THR A 83 -27.11 -29.26 1.57
N VAL A 84 -27.17 -27.94 1.70
CA VAL A 84 -28.41 -27.17 1.88
C VAL A 84 -29.30 -27.23 0.64
N LEU A 85 -28.71 -27.17 -0.57
CA LEU A 85 -29.44 -27.25 -1.84
C LEU A 85 -29.56 -28.68 -2.39
N SER A 86 -28.94 -29.67 -1.74
CA SER A 86 -28.90 -31.08 -2.20
C SER A 86 -28.36 -31.27 -3.63
N ILE A 87 -27.41 -30.43 -4.05
CA ILE A 87 -26.73 -30.48 -5.35
C ILE A 87 -25.30 -31.01 -5.20
N SER A 88 -24.67 -31.44 -6.31
CA SER A 88 -23.27 -31.87 -6.26
C SER A 88 -22.32 -30.71 -5.94
N LYS A 89 -21.13 -31.01 -5.40
CA LYS A 89 -20.10 -29.98 -5.15
C LYS A 89 -19.69 -29.22 -6.42
N VAL A 90 -19.66 -29.90 -7.57
CA VAL A 90 -19.40 -29.30 -8.89
C VAL A 90 -20.43 -28.21 -9.21
N GLU A 91 -21.71 -28.51 -8.99
CA GLU A 91 -22.81 -27.56 -9.18
C GLU A 91 -22.77 -26.42 -8.16
N ALA A 92 -22.48 -26.72 -6.89
CA ALA A 92 -22.32 -25.71 -5.84
C ALA A 92 -21.15 -24.75 -6.12
N THR A 93 -20.01 -25.24 -6.61
CA THR A 93 -18.89 -24.40 -7.06
C THR A 93 -19.29 -23.51 -8.22
N ILE A 94 -19.95 -24.05 -9.27
CA ILE A 94 -20.45 -23.25 -10.40
C ILE A 94 -21.42 -22.17 -9.92
N LEU A 95 -22.35 -22.52 -9.01
CA LEU A 95 -23.34 -21.61 -8.46
C LEU A 95 -22.69 -20.47 -7.64
N LEU A 96 -21.81 -20.80 -6.69
CA LEU A 96 -21.04 -19.83 -5.91
C LEU A 96 -20.19 -18.91 -6.81
N ARG A 97 -19.57 -19.45 -7.87
CA ARG A 97 -18.83 -18.66 -8.87
C ARG A 97 -19.68 -17.68 -9.68
N ARG A 98 -21.00 -17.88 -9.75
CA ARG A 98 -21.94 -16.98 -10.45
C ARG A 98 -22.55 -15.90 -9.55
N TYR A 99 -22.49 -16.11 -8.24
CA TYR A 99 -22.99 -15.19 -7.20
C TYR A 99 -21.85 -14.66 -6.31
N ASN A 100 -20.64 -14.51 -6.87
CA ASN A 100 -19.51 -13.85 -6.21
C ASN A 100 -19.18 -14.42 -4.80
N TRP A 101 -19.32 -15.73 -4.64
CA TRP A 101 -19.16 -16.47 -3.37
C TRP A 101 -20.12 -16.06 -2.23
N ASN A 102 -21.17 -15.29 -2.52
CA ASN A 102 -22.18 -14.89 -1.53
C ASN A 102 -23.20 -16.02 -1.28
N VAL A 103 -22.92 -16.86 -0.26
CA VAL A 103 -23.77 -17.98 0.18
C VAL A 103 -25.22 -17.56 0.44
N ASN A 104 -25.45 -16.39 1.04
CA ASN A 104 -26.81 -15.92 1.34
C ASN A 104 -27.59 -15.61 0.06
N GLN A 105 -26.98 -14.89 -0.88
CA GLN A 105 -27.59 -14.57 -2.17
C GLN A 105 -27.84 -15.83 -3.02
N VAL A 106 -26.94 -16.82 -2.94
CA VAL A 106 -27.15 -18.15 -3.54
C VAL A 106 -28.42 -18.81 -3.01
N HIS A 107 -28.60 -18.83 -1.69
CA HIS A 107 -29.79 -19.41 -1.06
C HIS A 107 -31.07 -18.62 -1.41
N GLU A 108 -31.05 -17.29 -1.32
CA GLU A 108 -32.19 -16.43 -1.64
C GLU A 108 -32.69 -16.61 -3.08
N GLU A 109 -31.79 -16.58 -4.07
CA GLU A 109 -32.16 -16.75 -5.48
C GLU A 109 -32.62 -18.18 -5.79
N TRP A 110 -31.96 -19.20 -5.22
CA TRP A 110 -32.32 -20.60 -5.47
C TRP A 110 -33.68 -20.97 -4.88
N PHE A 111 -33.97 -20.57 -3.64
CA PHE A 111 -35.27 -20.83 -3.02
C PHE A 111 -36.40 -19.95 -3.59
N ALA A 112 -36.06 -18.86 -4.30
CA ALA A 112 -37.04 -18.08 -5.05
C ALA A 112 -37.44 -18.74 -6.39
N ASP A 113 -36.48 -19.28 -7.16
CA ASP A 113 -36.73 -19.79 -8.52
C ASP A 113 -35.60 -20.71 -9.04
N GLU A 114 -35.60 -21.96 -8.57
CA GLU A 114 -34.61 -23.00 -8.91
C GLU A 114 -34.46 -23.22 -10.43
N GLU A 115 -35.55 -23.25 -11.22
CA GLU A 115 -35.47 -23.44 -12.68
C GLU A 115 -34.78 -22.25 -13.36
N ARG A 116 -35.16 -21.01 -13.01
CA ARG A 116 -34.50 -19.79 -13.53
C ARG A 116 -33.02 -19.79 -13.19
N VAL A 117 -32.66 -20.12 -11.94
CA VAL A 117 -31.26 -20.17 -11.52
C VAL A 117 -30.50 -21.20 -12.36
N ARG A 118 -30.90 -22.48 -12.35
CA ARG A 118 -30.26 -23.54 -13.17
C ARG A 118 -30.08 -23.12 -14.64
N LYS A 119 -31.14 -22.62 -15.26
CA LYS A 119 -31.20 -22.21 -16.68
C LYS A 119 -30.34 -20.98 -17.00
N SER A 120 -30.19 -20.05 -16.07
CA SER A 120 -29.36 -18.85 -16.24
C SER A 120 -27.86 -19.14 -16.06
N ILE A 121 -27.50 -20.02 -15.12
CA ILE A 121 -26.10 -20.39 -14.86
C ILE A 121 -25.61 -21.52 -15.77
N GLY A 122 -26.50 -22.33 -16.35
CA GLY A 122 -26.17 -23.41 -17.27
C GLY A 122 -26.05 -24.79 -16.62
N LEU A 123 -26.66 -25.01 -15.46
CA LEU A 123 -26.84 -26.36 -14.91
C LEU A 123 -28.05 -27.02 -15.58
N LEU A 124 -27.91 -28.30 -15.91
CA LEU A 124 -28.90 -29.07 -16.68
C LEU A 124 -29.20 -30.38 -15.94
N GLU A 125 -30.48 -30.59 -15.58
CA GLU A 125 -30.95 -31.84 -14.95
C GLU A 125 -30.89 -33.05 -15.88
N ARG A 126 -30.87 -32.81 -17.19
CA ARG A 126 -30.84 -33.84 -18.25
C ARG A 126 -29.97 -33.37 -19.42
N PRO A 127 -29.27 -34.28 -20.10
CA PRO A 127 -28.56 -33.93 -21.32
C PRO A 127 -29.52 -33.47 -22.42
N VAL A 128 -29.06 -32.53 -23.25
CA VAL A 128 -29.78 -32.05 -24.43
C VAL A 128 -29.66 -33.06 -25.58
N VAL A 129 -28.54 -33.80 -25.62
CA VAL A 129 -28.27 -34.87 -26.57
C VAL A 129 -28.24 -36.20 -25.82
N GLU A 130 -29.24 -37.06 -26.06
CA GLU A 130 -29.18 -38.46 -25.62
C GLU A 130 -28.10 -39.21 -26.42
N VAL A 131 -27.30 -40.03 -25.73
CA VAL A 131 -26.18 -40.75 -26.36
C VAL A 131 -26.74 -41.85 -27.26
N SER A 132 -26.66 -41.65 -28.58
CA SER A 132 -27.13 -42.63 -29.55
C SER A 132 -26.34 -43.94 -29.49
N ASN A 133 -26.97 -45.07 -29.79
CA ASN A 133 -26.34 -46.40 -29.88
C ASN A 133 -25.36 -46.55 -31.08
N ALA A 134 -24.96 -45.47 -31.75
CA ALA A 134 -23.95 -45.50 -32.80
C ALA A 134 -22.55 -45.69 -32.19
N SER A 135 -21.70 -46.47 -32.83
CA SER A 135 -20.32 -46.68 -32.35
C SER A 135 -19.37 -45.51 -32.66
N LYS A 136 -19.78 -44.55 -33.51
CA LYS A 136 -18.96 -43.45 -34.02
C LYS A 136 -19.73 -42.13 -34.07
N PHE A 137 -19.01 -41.03 -33.90
CA PHE A 137 -19.49 -39.65 -34.03
C PHE A 137 -18.51 -38.82 -34.86
N THR A 138 -18.96 -37.70 -35.44
CA THR A 138 -18.08 -36.70 -36.05
C THR A 138 -17.88 -35.55 -35.07
N CYS A 139 -16.63 -35.17 -34.77
CA CYS A 139 -16.36 -34.08 -33.84
C CYS A 139 -16.63 -32.71 -34.50
N GLY A 140 -17.45 -31.87 -33.87
CA GLY A 140 -17.85 -30.56 -34.41
C GLY A 140 -16.75 -29.49 -34.50
N ILE A 141 -15.52 -29.79 -34.05
CA ILE A 141 -14.38 -28.85 -34.04
C ILE A 141 -13.34 -29.23 -35.11
N CYS A 142 -12.85 -30.48 -35.10
CA CYS A 142 -11.86 -30.98 -36.07
C CYS A 142 -12.47 -31.72 -37.28
N PHE A 143 -13.79 -31.99 -37.27
CA PHE A 143 -14.53 -32.72 -38.31
C PHE A 143 -14.08 -34.18 -38.53
N GLU A 144 -13.28 -34.75 -37.62
CA GLU A 144 -12.88 -36.16 -37.67
C GLU A 144 -13.99 -37.12 -37.23
N LEU A 145 -14.07 -38.28 -37.88
CA LEU A 145 -14.98 -39.38 -37.54
C LEU A 145 -14.31 -40.34 -36.55
N LEU A 146 -14.73 -40.30 -35.29
CA LEU A 146 -14.09 -40.96 -34.16
C LEU A 146 -15.05 -41.93 -33.45
N LEU A 147 -14.50 -42.81 -32.61
CA LEU A 147 -15.27 -43.70 -31.72
C LEU A 147 -15.72 -42.93 -30.47
N TYR A 148 -16.89 -43.26 -29.91
CA TYR A 148 -17.46 -42.55 -28.75
C TYR A 148 -16.64 -42.66 -27.45
N ASP A 149 -15.77 -43.67 -27.30
CA ASP A 149 -14.83 -43.80 -26.16
C ASP A 149 -13.78 -42.68 -26.11
N LYS A 150 -13.42 -42.15 -27.29
CA LYS A 150 -12.56 -40.97 -27.47
C LYS A 150 -13.31 -39.63 -27.39
N SER A 151 -14.63 -39.66 -27.15
CA SER A 151 -15.42 -38.46 -26.90
C SER A 151 -15.34 -38.01 -25.43
N ALA A 152 -15.66 -36.74 -25.20
CA ALA A 152 -16.11 -36.21 -23.93
C ALA A 152 -17.21 -35.17 -24.16
N SER A 153 -18.00 -34.89 -23.13
CA SER A 153 -19.12 -33.95 -23.15
C SER A 153 -19.31 -33.33 -21.77
N ALA A 154 -19.78 -32.08 -21.73
CA ALA A 154 -20.35 -31.49 -20.53
C ALA A 154 -21.76 -32.08 -20.25
N SER A 155 -22.45 -31.56 -19.23
CA SER A 155 -23.80 -31.98 -18.80
C SER A 155 -24.85 -32.00 -19.92
N CYS A 156 -24.66 -31.23 -20.99
CA CYS A 156 -25.53 -31.23 -22.18
C CYS A 156 -25.44 -32.46 -23.08
N GLY A 157 -24.40 -33.29 -22.96
CA GLY A 157 -24.20 -34.47 -23.82
C GLY A 157 -23.60 -34.20 -25.21
N HIS A 158 -23.30 -32.95 -25.59
CA HIS A 158 -22.65 -32.64 -26.87
C HIS A 158 -21.23 -33.26 -26.95
N PRO A 159 -20.96 -34.18 -27.89
CA PRO A 159 -19.71 -34.93 -27.94
C PRO A 159 -18.65 -34.22 -28.80
N PHE A 160 -17.49 -33.95 -28.20
CA PHE A 160 -16.27 -33.55 -28.91
C PHE A 160 -15.15 -34.54 -28.58
N CYS A 161 -14.12 -34.65 -29.44
CA CYS A 161 -12.98 -35.50 -29.13
C CYS A 161 -12.17 -34.94 -27.96
N ARG A 162 -11.50 -35.83 -27.23
CA ARG A 162 -10.64 -35.47 -26.08
C ARG A 162 -9.58 -34.44 -26.47
N ASP A 163 -9.00 -34.54 -27.66
CA ASP A 163 -7.93 -33.67 -28.13
C ASP A 163 -8.43 -32.22 -28.36
N CYS A 164 -9.64 -32.05 -28.92
CA CYS A 164 -10.27 -30.73 -29.06
C CYS A 164 -10.73 -30.16 -27.72
N TRP A 165 -11.22 -30.99 -26.78
CA TRP A 165 -11.47 -30.54 -25.41
C TRP A 165 -10.18 -30.07 -24.71
N GLN A 166 -9.09 -30.83 -24.84
CA GLN A 166 -7.80 -30.45 -24.28
C GLN A 166 -7.30 -29.13 -24.86
N GLY A 167 -7.35 -28.93 -26.19
CA GLY A 167 -7.01 -27.65 -26.80
C GLY A 167 -7.90 -26.49 -26.32
N TYR A 168 -9.20 -26.73 -26.14
CA TYR A 168 -10.14 -25.72 -25.64
C TYR A 168 -9.89 -25.33 -24.18
N LEU A 169 -9.67 -26.32 -23.29
CA LEU A 169 -9.32 -26.09 -21.89
C LEU A 169 -7.94 -25.42 -21.76
N CYS A 170 -6.93 -25.91 -22.51
CA CYS A 170 -5.58 -25.37 -22.53
C CYS A 170 -5.57 -23.87 -22.89
N THR A 171 -6.24 -23.52 -23.99
CA THR A 171 -6.37 -22.11 -24.42
C THR A 171 -7.07 -21.29 -23.35
N SER A 172 -8.26 -21.73 -22.91
CA SER A 172 -9.09 -20.97 -21.98
C SER A 172 -8.45 -20.77 -20.59
N ILE A 173 -7.65 -21.71 -20.11
CA ILE A 173 -6.91 -21.61 -18.84
C ILE A 173 -5.70 -20.68 -18.99
N ASN A 174 -4.95 -20.76 -20.09
CA ASN A 174 -3.81 -19.86 -20.31
C ASN A 174 -4.25 -18.42 -20.66
N ASP A 175 -5.46 -18.22 -21.21
CA ASP A 175 -6.10 -16.91 -21.36
C ASP A 175 -6.51 -16.27 -20.01
N GLY A 176 -6.56 -17.06 -18.92
CA GLY A 176 -6.69 -16.57 -17.54
C GLY A 176 -8.02 -16.92 -16.83
N PRO A 177 -8.45 -16.13 -15.82
CA PRO A 177 -9.59 -16.44 -14.94
C PRO A 177 -10.95 -16.64 -15.64
N GLY A 178 -11.09 -16.30 -16.92
CA GLY A 178 -12.29 -16.56 -17.73
C GLY A 178 -12.66 -18.05 -17.80
N CYS A 179 -11.69 -18.96 -17.64
CA CYS A 179 -11.94 -20.40 -17.54
C CYS A 179 -12.89 -20.81 -16.39
N LEU A 180 -13.08 -19.98 -15.36
CA LEU A 180 -14.02 -20.25 -14.27
C LEU A 180 -15.50 -20.12 -14.69
N LEU A 181 -15.78 -19.56 -15.86
CA LEU A 181 -17.14 -19.34 -16.40
C LEU A 181 -17.39 -20.10 -17.72
N LEU A 182 -16.53 -21.07 -18.03
CA LEU A 182 -16.49 -21.83 -19.28
C LEU A 182 -17.83 -22.49 -19.64
N ARG A 183 -18.07 -22.63 -20.94
CA ARG A 183 -19.29 -23.21 -21.53
C ARG A 183 -18.95 -24.40 -22.41
N CYS A 184 -19.96 -25.15 -22.79
CA CYS A 184 -19.86 -26.14 -23.86
C CYS A 184 -19.34 -25.46 -25.17
N PRO A 185 -18.41 -26.09 -25.92
CA PRO A 185 -17.91 -25.55 -27.20
C PRO A 185 -18.97 -25.37 -28.30
N GLU A 186 -20.11 -26.06 -28.18
CA GLU A 186 -21.28 -25.89 -29.07
C GLU A 186 -21.85 -24.46 -28.93
N PRO A 187 -21.78 -23.59 -29.96
CA PRO A 187 -22.10 -22.16 -29.82
C PRO A 187 -23.53 -21.85 -29.37
N SER A 188 -24.48 -22.75 -29.62
CA SER A 188 -25.87 -22.61 -29.14
C SER A 188 -26.07 -23.06 -27.68
N CYS A 189 -25.13 -23.80 -27.10
CA CYS A 189 -25.29 -24.48 -25.83
C CYS A 189 -24.79 -23.66 -24.64
N LYS A 190 -25.68 -23.38 -23.68
CA LYS A 190 -25.35 -22.65 -22.45
C LYS A 190 -24.85 -23.52 -21.30
N ALA A 191 -24.66 -24.82 -21.48
CA ALA A 191 -24.21 -25.70 -20.40
C ALA A 191 -22.87 -25.22 -19.82
N ALA A 192 -22.79 -25.13 -18.49
CA ALA A 192 -21.56 -24.82 -17.79
C ALA A 192 -20.59 -26.01 -17.83
N VAL A 193 -19.29 -25.72 -17.73
CA VAL A 193 -18.24 -26.73 -17.58
C VAL A 193 -17.60 -26.53 -16.20
N GLY A 194 -17.66 -27.56 -15.36
CA GLY A 194 -17.18 -27.51 -13.99
C GLY A 194 -15.74 -28.03 -13.83
N PRO A 195 -15.24 -28.01 -12.57
CA PRO A 195 -13.95 -28.61 -12.22
C PRO A 195 -13.83 -30.08 -12.66
N ASP A 196 -14.93 -30.83 -12.70
CA ASP A 196 -14.99 -32.23 -13.13
C ASP A 196 -14.40 -32.48 -14.52
N MET A 197 -14.60 -31.55 -15.46
CA MET A 197 -14.09 -31.69 -16.82
C MET A 197 -12.61 -31.30 -16.91
N ILE A 198 -12.18 -30.32 -16.10
CA ILE A 198 -10.77 -29.96 -15.93
C ILE A 198 -10.03 -31.16 -15.34
N ASP A 199 -10.59 -31.77 -14.30
CA ASP A 199 -10.00 -32.93 -13.64
C ASP A 199 -9.91 -34.18 -14.52
N LYS A 200 -10.85 -34.32 -15.45
CA LYS A 200 -10.92 -35.47 -16.36
C LYS A 200 -10.02 -35.36 -17.58
N LEU A 201 -9.71 -34.14 -18.05
CA LEU A 201 -9.09 -33.91 -19.36
C LEU A 201 -7.83 -33.05 -19.35
N ALA A 202 -7.68 -32.10 -18.43
CA ALA A 202 -6.53 -31.20 -18.40
C ALA A 202 -5.28 -31.84 -17.78
N THR A 203 -4.12 -31.30 -18.12
CA THR A 203 -2.81 -31.70 -17.55
C THR A 203 -2.65 -31.22 -16.10
N CYS A 204 -1.61 -31.69 -15.39
CA CYS A 204 -1.38 -31.31 -13.99
C CYS A 204 -1.12 -29.81 -13.82
N GLU A 205 -0.35 -29.19 -14.73
CA GLU A 205 -0.06 -27.74 -14.71
C GLU A 205 -1.32 -26.89 -14.93
N GLU A 206 -2.19 -27.32 -15.85
CA GLU A 206 -3.46 -26.64 -16.14
C GLU A 206 -4.46 -26.73 -14.98
N LYS A 207 -4.51 -27.88 -14.30
CA LYS A 207 -5.30 -28.06 -13.07
C LYS A 207 -4.79 -27.17 -11.94
N GLU A 208 -3.48 -27.03 -11.78
CA GLU A 208 -2.88 -26.15 -10.78
C GLU A 208 -3.23 -24.68 -11.04
N LYS A 209 -3.06 -24.21 -12.28
CA LYS A 209 -3.52 -22.86 -12.72
C LYS A 209 -5.00 -22.65 -12.49
N TYR A 210 -5.86 -23.60 -12.89
CA TYR A 210 -7.31 -23.52 -12.69
C TYR A 210 -7.67 -23.46 -11.20
N SER A 211 -7.02 -24.26 -10.36
CA SER A 211 -7.21 -24.28 -8.91
C SER A 211 -6.77 -22.96 -8.27
N GLN A 212 -5.65 -22.38 -8.71
CA GLN A 212 -5.20 -21.05 -8.30
C GLN A 212 -6.22 -19.98 -8.68
N PHE A 213 -6.74 -19.96 -9.92
CA PHE A 213 -7.80 -19.01 -10.30
C PHE A 213 -9.08 -19.20 -9.46
N LEU A 214 -9.50 -20.45 -9.23
CA LEU A 214 -10.68 -20.77 -8.44
C LEU A 214 -10.54 -20.27 -7.01
N LEU A 215 -9.39 -20.49 -6.38
CA LEU A 215 -9.08 -19.99 -5.04
C LEU A 215 -8.96 -18.47 -5.00
N ARG A 216 -8.27 -17.86 -5.98
CA ARG A 216 -8.11 -16.40 -6.08
C ARG A 216 -9.45 -15.67 -6.08
N SER A 217 -10.43 -16.22 -6.79
CA SER A 217 -11.76 -15.63 -6.91
C SER A 217 -12.55 -15.57 -5.58
N TYR A 218 -12.26 -16.45 -4.62
CA TYR A 218 -12.92 -16.44 -3.29
C TYR A 218 -12.64 -15.13 -2.51
N ILE A 219 -11.48 -14.54 -2.77
CA ILE A 219 -11.02 -13.30 -2.12
C ILE A 219 -11.26 -12.08 -3.01
N GLU A 220 -11.11 -12.20 -4.34
CA GLU A 220 -11.26 -11.08 -5.28
C GLU A 220 -12.71 -10.57 -5.41
N ASP A 221 -13.69 -11.46 -5.25
CA ASP A 221 -15.12 -11.11 -5.37
C ASP A 221 -15.73 -10.57 -4.05
N ASN A 222 -15.02 -10.67 -2.92
CA ASN A 222 -15.49 -10.25 -1.59
C ASN A 222 -14.83 -8.92 -1.14
N ARG A 223 -15.66 -7.93 -0.77
CA ARG A 223 -15.24 -6.56 -0.43
C ARG A 223 -14.43 -6.45 0.87
N GLU A 224 -14.60 -7.38 1.80
CA GLU A 224 -13.90 -7.39 3.09
C GLU A 224 -12.56 -8.13 3.04
N THR A 225 -12.22 -8.73 1.89
CA THR A 225 -10.96 -9.48 1.68
C THR A 225 -10.17 -8.96 0.49
N LYS A 226 -8.83 -8.91 0.59
CA LYS A 226 -7.94 -8.60 -0.54
C LYS A 226 -6.67 -9.45 -0.49
N TRP A 227 -6.18 -9.88 -1.65
CA TRP A 227 -4.87 -10.52 -1.76
C TRP A 227 -3.74 -9.56 -1.35
N CYS A 228 -2.66 -10.11 -0.78
CA CYS A 228 -1.43 -9.37 -0.64
C CYS A 228 -0.84 -9.06 -2.04
N PRO A 229 -0.52 -7.80 -2.37
CA PRO A 229 0.01 -7.43 -3.70
C PRO A 229 1.51 -7.75 -3.88
N ALA A 230 2.11 -8.49 -2.96
CA ALA A 230 3.52 -8.87 -3.02
C ALA A 230 3.71 -10.05 -3.99
N ALA A 231 4.68 -9.95 -4.89
CA ALA A 231 4.97 -11.02 -5.85
C ALA A 231 5.28 -12.35 -5.14
N GLY A 232 4.61 -13.43 -5.55
CA GLY A 232 4.74 -14.76 -4.94
C GLY A 232 4.08 -14.91 -3.55
N CYS A 233 3.23 -13.97 -3.12
CA CYS A 233 2.52 -14.07 -1.84
C CYS A 233 1.07 -14.57 -2.03
N GLU A 234 0.77 -15.74 -1.45
CA GLU A 234 -0.55 -16.39 -1.50
C GLU A 234 -1.34 -16.20 -0.18
N ASN A 235 -1.09 -15.10 0.53
CA ASN A 235 -1.86 -14.71 1.70
C ASN A 235 -2.86 -13.60 1.33
N ALA A 236 -4.05 -13.65 1.92
CA ALA A 236 -5.03 -12.58 1.86
C ALA A 236 -5.11 -11.83 3.19
N VAL A 237 -5.72 -10.65 3.20
CA VAL A 237 -6.07 -9.90 4.40
C VAL A 237 -7.59 -9.74 4.42
N TYR A 238 -8.21 -10.07 5.54
CA TYR A 238 -9.58 -9.71 5.90
C TYR A 238 -9.54 -8.42 6.74
N PHE A 239 -10.35 -7.41 6.42
CA PHE A 239 -10.38 -6.13 7.14
C PHE A 239 -11.79 -5.83 7.66
N ALA A 240 -11.92 -5.76 8.98
CA ALA A 240 -13.15 -5.34 9.65
C ALA A 240 -13.30 -3.81 9.56
N VAL A 241 -14.42 -3.35 9.01
CA VAL A 241 -14.71 -1.92 8.84
C VAL A 241 -14.76 -1.22 10.21
N GLY A 242 -13.96 -0.16 10.39
CA GLY A 242 -13.92 0.64 11.64
C GLY A 242 -12.55 1.15 12.07
N GLY A 243 -11.45 0.73 11.42
CA GLY A 243 -10.11 1.29 11.64
C GLY A 243 -9.85 2.59 10.87
N GLY A 244 -9.21 3.57 11.51
CA GLY A 244 -8.71 4.79 10.86
C GLY A 244 -7.34 4.66 10.21
N ASP A 245 -6.55 3.66 10.61
CA ASP A 245 -5.32 3.25 9.92
C ASP A 245 -5.66 2.15 8.89
N PHE A 246 -5.22 2.37 7.65
CA PHE A 246 -5.40 1.45 6.53
C PHE A 246 -4.13 0.66 6.18
N ASP A 247 -2.96 0.94 6.76
CA ASP A 247 -1.69 0.27 6.41
C ASP A 247 -1.59 -1.13 7.04
N VAL A 248 -2.07 -2.14 6.32
CA VAL A 248 -2.03 -3.55 6.75
C VAL A 248 -0.66 -4.17 6.53
N THR A 249 -0.29 -5.12 7.39
CA THR A 249 0.98 -5.87 7.34
C THR A 249 0.69 -7.35 7.14
N CYS A 250 1.19 -7.91 6.05
CA CYS A 250 1.01 -9.32 5.70
C CYS A 250 2.02 -10.22 6.44
N LEU A 251 1.74 -11.53 6.51
CA LEU A 251 2.67 -12.54 7.07
C LEU A 251 3.99 -12.66 6.27
N CYS A 252 4.03 -12.22 5.02
CA CYS A 252 5.26 -12.07 4.24
C CYS A 252 6.05 -10.77 4.55
N SER A 253 5.70 -10.06 5.64
CA SER A 253 6.22 -8.75 6.05
C SER A 253 5.94 -7.58 5.08
N TYR A 254 5.32 -7.82 3.91
CA TYR A 254 4.92 -6.73 3.02
C TYR A 254 3.80 -5.88 3.65
N ARG A 255 3.94 -4.56 3.57
CA ARG A 255 2.99 -3.58 4.11
C ARG A 255 2.30 -2.84 2.97
N PHE A 256 0.97 -2.81 2.97
CA PHE A 256 0.17 -2.16 1.92
C PHE A 256 -1.03 -1.41 2.51
N CYS A 257 -1.46 -0.35 1.84
CA CYS A 257 -2.68 0.34 2.20
C CYS A 257 -3.89 -0.47 1.73
N TRP A 258 -4.77 -0.81 2.68
CA TRP A 258 -6.00 -1.57 2.44
C TRP A 258 -6.87 -0.94 1.36
N ASN A 259 -7.01 0.39 1.37
CA ASN A 259 -7.89 1.11 0.47
C ASN A 259 -7.42 1.02 -0.99
N CYS A 260 -6.23 1.55 -1.28
CA CYS A 260 -5.70 1.70 -2.65
C CYS A 260 -4.86 0.51 -3.15
N THR A 261 -4.51 -0.45 -2.29
CA THR A 261 -3.63 -1.62 -2.57
C THR A 261 -2.18 -1.31 -2.98
N VAL A 262 -1.79 -0.04 -2.99
CA VAL A 262 -0.38 0.38 -3.11
C VAL A 262 0.36 0.06 -1.81
N GLU A 263 1.69 -0.03 -1.88
CA GLU A 263 2.58 -0.04 -0.71
C GLU A 263 2.16 0.95 0.39
N ALA A 264 2.32 0.51 1.64
CA ALA A 264 1.94 1.26 2.84
C ALA A 264 2.48 2.70 2.82
N HIS A 265 1.58 3.66 3.04
CA HIS A 265 1.83 5.05 2.71
C HIS A 265 1.43 6.07 3.78
N SER A 266 0.98 5.64 4.98
CA SER A 266 0.90 6.53 6.15
C SER A 266 2.25 7.24 6.35
N PRO A 267 2.28 8.58 6.57
CA PRO A 267 1.14 9.45 6.96
C PRO A 267 0.40 10.13 5.79
N VAL A 268 0.67 9.75 4.54
CA VAL A 268 0.11 10.43 3.35
C VAL A 268 -1.20 9.78 2.91
N ASP A 269 -2.14 10.57 2.41
CA ASP A 269 -3.46 10.10 1.97
C ASP A 269 -3.43 9.38 0.61
N CYS A 270 -4.48 8.58 0.35
CA CYS A 270 -4.61 7.80 -0.89
C CYS A 270 -4.69 8.67 -2.15
N ASP A 271 -5.28 9.87 -2.08
CA ASP A 271 -5.45 10.71 -3.26
C ASP A 271 -4.13 11.35 -3.67
N THR A 272 -3.34 11.84 -2.72
CA THR A 272 -1.98 12.39 -2.93
C THR A 272 -1.06 11.31 -3.49
N VAL A 273 -1.13 10.08 -2.97
CA VAL A 273 -0.41 8.93 -3.53
C VAL A 273 -0.87 8.63 -4.97
N THR A 274 -2.18 8.60 -5.23
CA THR A 274 -2.73 8.34 -6.57
C THR A 274 -2.32 9.42 -7.58
N LYS A 275 -2.42 10.70 -7.20
CA LYS A 275 -1.96 11.86 -8.00
C LYS A 275 -0.47 11.76 -8.33
N TRP A 276 0.36 11.38 -7.35
CA TRP A 276 1.80 11.19 -7.53
C TRP A 276 2.12 10.01 -8.45
N MET A 277 1.49 8.86 -8.26
CA MET A 277 1.71 7.67 -9.12
C MET A 277 1.28 7.91 -10.56
N LEU A 278 0.13 8.57 -10.78
CA LEU A 278 -0.31 8.99 -12.12
C LEU A 278 0.72 9.95 -12.76
N LYS A 279 1.23 10.93 -12.00
CA LYS A 279 2.27 11.83 -12.49
C LYS A 279 3.57 11.09 -12.85
N ASN A 280 3.97 10.12 -12.04
CA ASN A 280 5.15 9.28 -12.30
C ASN A 280 4.99 8.45 -13.58
N SER A 281 3.78 7.98 -13.91
CA SER A 281 3.51 7.26 -15.16
C SER A 281 3.59 8.13 -16.43
N VAL A 282 3.42 9.45 -16.33
CA VAL A 282 3.44 10.38 -17.47
C VAL A 282 4.79 11.07 -17.62
N ASP A 283 5.35 11.58 -16.51
CA ASP A 283 6.58 12.39 -16.52
C ASP A 283 7.83 11.61 -16.04
N GLY A 284 7.67 10.43 -15.46
CA GLY A 284 8.74 9.69 -14.76
C GLY A 284 9.78 9.07 -15.67
N GLU A 285 9.42 8.45 -16.79
CA GLU A 285 10.37 7.78 -17.70
C GLU A 285 11.46 8.74 -18.20
N ASN A 286 11.04 9.93 -18.64
CA ASN A 286 11.92 11.00 -19.09
C ASN A 286 12.91 11.48 -18.02
N ILE A 287 12.55 11.40 -16.73
CA ILE A 287 13.43 11.81 -15.62
C ILE A 287 14.28 10.64 -15.13
N ASN A 288 13.77 9.41 -15.12
CA ASN A 288 14.54 8.22 -14.76
C ASN A 288 15.75 8.03 -15.68
N TRP A 289 15.59 8.32 -16.98
CA TRP A 289 16.69 8.35 -17.95
C TRP A 289 17.74 9.43 -17.66
N ILE A 290 17.34 10.58 -17.09
CA ILE A 290 18.24 11.68 -16.70
C ILE A 290 18.96 11.39 -15.37
N LEU A 291 18.31 10.70 -14.43
CA LEU A 291 18.80 10.40 -13.07
C LEU A 291 19.67 9.13 -12.98
N ASN A 292 20.28 8.71 -14.10
CA ASN A 292 21.04 7.47 -14.22
C ASN A 292 22.06 7.25 -13.06
N ASN A 293 22.20 6.01 -12.59
CA ASN A 293 22.75 5.63 -11.28
C ASN A 293 24.23 6.02 -11.01
N SER A 294 24.96 6.48 -12.02
CA SER A 294 26.32 7.00 -11.89
C SER A 294 26.33 8.53 -11.81
N LYS A 295 26.68 9.11 -10.66
CA LYS A 295 26.95 10.56 -10.51
C LYS A 295 28.45 10.84 -10.57
N ILE A 296 28.83 12.12 -10.62
CA ILE A 296 30.21 12.56 -10.70
C ILE A 296 30.64 13.20 -9.37
N CYS A 297 31.78 12.78 -8.82
CA CYS A 297 32.33 13.34 -7.58
C CYS A 297 32.48 14.88 -7.71
N PRO A 298 31.87 15.68 -6.83
CA PRO A 298 31.91 17.15 -6.92
C PRO A 298 33.35 17.70 -6.86
N LYS A 299 34.24 17.10 -6.05
CA LYS A 299 35.65 17.51 -5.89
C LYS A 299 36.59 17.02 -7.01
N CYS A 300 36.71 15.71 -7.24
CA CYS A 300 37.72 15.16 -8.16
C CYS A 300 37.20 14.73 -9.55
N LYS A 301 35.92 14.94 -9.84
CA LYS A 301 35.25 14.64 -11.13
C LYS A 301 35.35 13.20 -11.64
N ARG A 302 35.72 12.24 -10.78
CA ARG A 302 35.58 10.79 -11.07
C ARG A 302 34.10 10.38 -11.04
N PRO A 303 33.65 9.46 -11.91
CA PRO A 303 32.37 8.78 -11.73
C PRO A 303 32.31 8.04 -10.40
N ILE A 304 31.11 7.98 -9.81
CA ILE A 304 30.77 7.22 -8.60
C ILE A 304 29.42 6.55 -8.87
N GLU A 305 29.36 5.25 -8.66
CA GLU A 305 28.14 4.44 -8.62
C GLU A 305 27.62 4.35 -7.18
N LYS A 306 26.30 4.35 -7.00
CA LYS A 306 25.68 4.23 -5.68
C LYS A 306 25.57 2.75 -5.26
N ASN A 307 26.56 2.30 -4.51
CA ASN A 307 26.64 0.94 -3.95
C ASN A 307 26.25 0.84 -2.46
N LEU A 308 25.79 1.93 -1.84
CA LEU A 308 25.41 2.04 -0.43
C LEU A 308 24.02 2.67 -0.25
N GLY A 309 23.36 2.37 0.86
CA GLY A 309 22.02 2.85 1.23
C GLY A 309 22.01 4.22 1.92
N CYS A 310 23.09 4.63 2.58
CA CYS A 310 23.22 5.98 3.14
C CYS A 310 23.40 7.06 2.05
N MET A 311 22.81 8.25 2.24
CA MET A 311 23.02 9.42 1.37
C MET A 311 24.38 10.09 1.60
N HIS A 312 25.09 9.76 2.69
CA HIS A 312 26.43 10.23 2.95
C HIS A 312 27.45 9.37 2.20
N MET A 313 28.03 9.93 1.12
CA MET A 313 29.08 9.25 0.36
C MET A 313 30.46 9.84 0.63
N THR A 314 31.43 8.96 0.85
CA THR A 314 32.86 9.29 0.89
C THR A 314 33.50 8.85 -0.44
N CYS A 315 34.04 9.80 -1.22
CA CYS A 315 34.70 9.48 -2.48
C CYS A 315 35.97 8.65 -2.26
N THR A 316 36.08 7.54 -3.00
CA THR A 316 37.17 6.55 -2.91
C THR A 316 38.59 7.17 -2.93
N PRO A 317 39.59 6.52 -2.31
CA PRO A 317 40.98 6.97 -2.33
C PRO A 317 41.54 7.28 -3.74
N PRO A 318 42.43 8.27 -3.87
CA PRO A 318 42.98 9.14 -2.83
C PRO A 318 42.12 10.40 -2.56
N CYS A 319 40.83 10.44 -2.96
CA CYS A 319 40.04 11.67 -2.87
C CYS A 319 39.53 11.98 -1.46
N GLY A 320 38.94 10.98 -0.78
CA GLY A 320 38.48 11.05 0.60
C GLY A 320 37.39 12.09 0.88
N TYR A 321 36.68 12.58 -0.15
CA TYR A 321 35.75 13.70 0.01
C TYR A 321 34.35 13.24 0.43
N GLU A 322 33.85 13.78 1.53
CA GLU A 322 32.52 13.53 2.08
C GLU A 322 31.47 14.50 1.51
N PHE A 323 30.43 13.96 0.86
CA PHE A 323 29.37 14.73 0.21
C PHE A 323 27.99 14.02 0.28
N CYS A 324 26.92 14.80 0.05
CA CYS A 324 25.56 14.28 -0.02
C CYS A 324 25.22 13.81 -1.45
N TRP A 325 24.74 12.58 -1.61
CA TRP A 325 24.41 11.99 -2.92
C TRP A 325 23.34 12.79 -3.69
N LEU A 326 22.36 13.37 -2.99
CA LEU A 326 21.26 14.13 -3.60
C LEU A 326 21.78 15.43 -4.21
N CYS A 327 22.24 16.36 -3.38
CA CYS A 327 22.59 17.72 -3.81
C CYS A 327 24.04 17.91 -4.28
N LEU A 328 24.90 16.87 -4.14
CA LEU A 328 26.35 16.91 -4.38
C LEU A 328 27.11 17.97 -3.55
N GLY A 329 26.48 18.53 -2.51
CA GLY A 329 27.06 19.50 -1.59
C GLY A 329 27.94 18.85 -0.50
N PRO A 330 28.80 19.62 0.19
CA PRO A 330 29.70 19.11 1.21
C PRO A 330 28.94 18.49 2.39
N TRP A 331 29.34 17.32 2.88
CA TRP A 331 28.65 16.70 4.02
C TRP A 331 28.81 17.52 5.31
N ALA A 332 29.95 18.21 5.48
CA ALA A 332 30.16 19.13 6.61
C ALA A 332 29.17 20.32 6.65
N GLN A 333 28.44 20.60 5.57
CA GLN A 333 27.34 21.57 5.56
C GLN A 333 25.98 20.95 5.91
N HIS A 334 25.89 19.63 6.05
CA HIS A 334 24.69 18.87 6.43
C HIS A 334 24.73 18.52 7.93
N GLY A 335 24.66 19.54 8.79
CA GLY A 335 24.50 19.40 10.24
C GLY A 335 23.26 20.14 10.75
N SER A 336 22.77 19.77 11.95
CA SER A 336 21.66 20.48 12.59
C SER A 336 22.02 21.96 12.85
N ASN A 337 23.28 22.24 13.22
CA ASN A 337 23.78 23.60 13.50
C ASN A 337 23.97 24.47 12.24
N THR A 338 23.89 23.91 11.02
CA THR A 338 24.15 24.63 9.76
C THR A 338 22.88 24.87 8.92
N GLY A 339 21.71 24.43 9.40
CA GLY A 339 20.47 24.42 8.59
C GLY A 339 20.59 23.57 7.33
N GLY A 340 21.51 22.58 7.34
CA GLY A 340 21.98 21.91 6.14
C GLY A 340 20.94 21.09 5.41
N PHE A 341 20.30 20.17 6.15
CA PHE A 341 19.25 19.30 5.64
C PHE A 341 18.02 20.11 5.19
N TYR A 342 17.55 21.05 6.01
CA TYR A 342 16.51 22.03 5.66
C TYR A 342 16.79 22.77 4.33
N SER A 343 18.06 23.08 4.09
CA SER A 343 18.51 23.74 2.85
C SER A 343 18.85 22.77 1.71
N CYS A 344 18.43 21.50 1.81
CA CYS A 344 18.68 20.41 0.85
C CYS A 344 17.39 19.68 0.46
N ASN A 345 16.47 19.46 1.40
CA ASN A 345 15.11 18.96 1.13
C ASN A 345 14.20 20.07 0.57
N GLY A 346 14.30 21.30 1.08
CA GLY A 346 13.45 22.42 0.66
C GLY A 346 13.74 22.90 -0.76
N TYR A 347 12.70 22.96 -1.60
CA TYR A 347 12.85 23.20 -3.05
C TYR A 347 13.38 24.61 -3.37
N GLU A 348 12.79 25.67 -2.80
CA GLU A 348 13.20 27.05 -3.11
C GLU A 348 14.59 27.36 -2.50
N ALA A 349 14.99 26.66 -1.42
CA ALA A 349 16.33 26.72 -0.83
C ALA A 349 17.40 26.01 -1.70
N ALA A 350 17.06 24.87 -2.32
CA ALA A 350 17.93 24.22 -3.30
C ALA A 350 18.08 25.07 -4.57
N LYS A 351 16.98 25.62 -5.07
CA LYS A 351 16.93 26.47 -6.27
C LYS A 351 17.76 27.74 -6.16
N THR A 352 17.70 28.43 -5.01
CA THR A 352 18.50 29.65 -4.78
C THR A 352 20.00 29.39 -4.76
N LYS A 353 20.45 28.19 -4.34
CA LYS A 353 21.87 27.79 -4.43
C LYS A 353 22.34 27.46 -5.85
N GLY A 354 21.43 27.15 -6.78
CA GLY A 354 21.75 26.78 -8.16
C GLY A 354 21.91 27.95 -9.15
N HIS A 355 21.71 29.20 -8.73
CA HIS A 355 21.59 30.34 -9.65
C HIS A 355 22.85 31.19 -9.83
N VAL A 356 23.69 30.78 -10.79
CA VAL A 356 24.62 31.68 -11.50
C VAL A 356 24.43 31.59 -13.03
N GLU A 357 24.32 30.38 -13.60
CA GLU A 357 24.52 30.12 -15.04
C GLU A 357 23.23 30.03 -15.91
N THR A 358 22.06 30.53 -15.48
CA THR A 358 20.84 30.45 -16.34
C THR A 358 19.81 31.57 -16.14
N LYS A 359 20.24 32.84 -16.20
CA LYS A 359 19.33 33.99 -15.95
C LYS A 359 18.32 34.30 -17.07
N ILE A 360 18.42 33.69 -18.27
CA ILE A 360 17.50 33.95 -19.39
C ILE A 360 17.13 32.65 -20.15
N ARG A 361 15.95 32.07 -19.87
CA ARG A 361 15.17 31.18 -20.78
C ARG A 361 13.72 31.08 -20.27
N ARG A 362 12.78 30.77 -21.17
CA ARG A 362 11.32 30.95 -20.97
C ARG A 362 10.63 29.82 -20.16
N ASN A 363 9.38 30.11 -19.80
CA ASN A 363 8.26 29.23 -19.45
C ASN A 363 8.15 28.64 -18.03
N MET A 364 6.92 28.72 -17.50
CA MET A 364 6.45 28.02 -16.29
C MET A 364 6.62 26.49 -16.38
N ALA A 365 6.53 25.92 -17.59
CA ALA A 365 6.78 24.50 -17.83
C ALA A 365 8.16 24.04 -17.30
N LYS A 366 9.21 24.86 -17.46
CA LYS A 366 10.56 24.55 -16.94
C LYS A 366 10.59 24.51 -15.41
N ASN A 367 9.98 25.51 -14.75
CA ASN A 367 9.88 25.58 -13.29
C ASN A 367 8.97 24.49 -12.69
N SER A 368 7.98 24.01 -13.44
CA SER A 368 7.14 22.86 -13.06
C SER A 368 7.93 21.55 -13.12
N LEU A 369 8.68 21.34 -14.22
CA LEU A 369 9.56 20.19 -14.40
C LEU A 369 10.70 20.17 -13.38
N GLU A 370 11.34 21.32 -13.10
CA GLU A 370 12.38 21.48 -12.07
C GLU A 370 11.88 21.11 -10.67
N ARG A 371 10.68 21.58 -10.27
CA ARG A 371 10.06 21.16 -9.01
C ARG A 371 9.80 19.65 -9.00
N TYR A 372 9.22 19.11 -10.06
CA TYR A 372 8.94 17.67 -10.11
C TYR A 372 10.22 16.82 -10.04
N THR A 373 11.28 17.19 -10.77
CA THR A 373 12.58 16.51 -10.74
C THR A 373 13.17 16.47 -9.33
N HIS A 374 13.16 17.61 -8.61
CA HIS A 374 13.66 17.71 -7.23
C HIS A 374 12.98 16.73 -6.27
N TYR A 375 11.65 16.63 -6.34
CA TYR A 375 10.85 15.75 -5.49
C TYR A 375 10.92 14.27 -5.94
N TYR A 376 10.90 14.01 -7.25
CA TYR A 376 11.02 12.68 -7.83
C TYR A 376 12.37 12.02 -7.52
N GLU A 377 13.48 12.76 -7.66
CA GLU A 377 14.82 12.27 -7.32
C GLU A 377 14.90 11.79 -5.86
N ARG A 378 14.25 12.50 -4.94
CA ARG A 378 14.26 12.19 -3.49
C ARG A 378 13.30 11.07 -3.13
N TRP A 379 12.15 10.99 -3.77
CA TRP A 379 11.23 9.85 -3.70
C TRP A 379 11.92 8.55 -4.18
N ALA A 380 12.53 8.58 -5.37
CA ALA A 380 13.22 7.44 -5.97
C ALA A 380 14.49 7.04 -5.19
N SER A 381 15.28 8.02 -4.73
CA SER A 381 16.49 7.75 -3.93
C SER A 381 16.18 7.08 -2.60
N ASN A 382 15.06 7.46 -1.94
CA ASN A 382 14.62 6.80 -0.71
C ASN A 382 14.05 5.40 -0.96
N GLN A 383 13.40 5.15 -2.10
CA GLN A 383 13.01 3.78 -2.51
C GLN A 383 14.25 2.90 -2.72
N SER A 384 15.20 3.33 -3.57
CA SER A 384 16.46 2.61 -3.82
C SER A 384 17.26 2.34 -2.53
N SER A 385 17.32 3.32 -1.62
CA SER A 385 17.99 3.14 -0.33
C SER A 385 17.19 2.32 0.70
N ARG A 386 15.92 2.01 0.43
CA ARG A 386 15.13 1.05 1.21
C ARG A 386 15.31 -0.37 0.71
N GLU A 387 15.35 -0.55 -0.60
CA GLU A 387 15.67 -1.81 -1.27
C GLU A 387 17.07 -2.28 -0.83
N LYS A 388 18.08 -1.41 -0.91
CA LYS A 388 19.43 -1.69 -0.40
C LYS A 388 19.45 -2.06 1.09
N ALA A 389 18.68 -1.36 1.93
CA ALA A 389 18.59 -1.65 3.36
C ALA A 389 17.84 -2.96 3.69
N LEU A 390 16.91 -3.40 2.83
CA LEU A 390 16.27 -4.72 2.92
C LEU A 390 17.25 -5.85 2.54
N GLU A 391 18.06 -5.65 1.49
CA GLU A 391 19.15 -6.58 1.16
C GLU A 391 20.15 -6.71 2.32
N ASP A 392 20.54 -5.59 2.95
CA ASP A 392 21.51 -5.60 4.04
C ASP A 392 20.94 -6.14 5.35
N LEU A 393 19.64 -5.94 5.63
CA LEU A 393 18.93 -6.66 6.68
C LEU A 393 18.95 -8.18 6.43
N ASN A 394 18.55 -8.63 5.23
CA ASN A 394 18.55 -10.05 4.87
C ASN A 394 19.95 -10.66 4.98
N ARG A 395 20.99 -9.95 4.51
CA ARG A 395 22.41 -10.34 4.62
C ARG A 395 22.89 -10.37 6.08
N MET A 396 22.43 -9.44 6.92
CA MET A 396 22.69 -9.47 8.36
C MET A 396 22.09 -10.72 9.01
N GLU A 397 20.82 -11.03 8.75
CA GLU A 397 20.13 -12.18 9.37
C GLU A 397 20.62 -13.54 8.87
N SER A 398 20.98 -13.65 7.58
CA SER A 398 21.42 -14.91 6.95
C SER A 398 22.91 -15.24 7.14
N GLU A 399 23.81 -14.24 7.10
CA GLU A 399 25.25 -14.49 7.02
C GLU A 399 26.08 -13.83 8.13
N LEU A 400 25.77 -12.58 8.48
CA LEU A 400 26.68 -11.76 9.28
C LEU A 400 26.40 -11.85 10.79
N MET A 401 25.17 -12.18 11.19
CA MET A 401 24.81 -12.35 12.60
C MET A 401 25.56 -13.51 13.26
N GLU A 402 25.85 -14.60 12.55
CA GLU A 402 26.63 -15.72 13.10
C GLU A 402 28.11 -15.33 13.25
N LYS A 403 28.72 -14.78 12.19
CA LYS A 403 30.09 -14.25 12.22
C LYS A 403 30.30 -13.24 13.36
N LEU A 404 29.31 -12.37 13.60
CA LEU A 404 29.36 -11.37 14.68
C LEU A 404 29.13 -11.98 16.09
N CYS A 405 28.36 -13.07 16.20
CA CYS A 405 28.29 -13.85 17.45
C CYS A 405 29.68 -14.41 17.81
N ASP A 406 30.33 -15.05 16.84
CA ASP A 406 31.64 -15.69 17.03
C ASP A 406 32.72 -14.65 17.35
N VAL A 407 32.90 -13.65 16.49
CA VAL A 407 33.96 -12.63 16.61
C VAL A 407 33.82 -11.81 17.89
N GLN A 408 32.61 -11.42 18.30
CA GLN A 408 32.40 -10.63 19.52
C GLN A 408 32.09 -11.48 20.76
N CYS A 409 32.08 -12.81 20.65
CA CYS A 409 31.70 -13.75 21.72
C CYS A 409 30.32 -13.43 22.35
N THR A 410 29.31 -13.18 21.50
CA THR A 410 27.93 -12.83 21.91
C THR A 410 26.89 -13.82 21.37
N THR A 411 25.66 -13.70 21.86
CA THR A 411 24.52 -14.54 21.42
C THR A 411 23.60 -13.77 20.47
N LYS A 412 22.92 -14.47 19.53
CA LYS A 412 21.95 -13.86 18.59
C LYS A 412 20.89 -13.00 19.30
N SER A 413 20.45 -13.38 20.50
CA SER A 413 19.52 -12.59 21.33
C SER A 413 20.07 -11.23 21.77
N GLN A 414 21.39 -11.11 21.99
CA GLN A 414 22.04 -9.85 22.34
C GLN A 414 22.26 -8.93 21.12
N LEU A 415 22.20 -9.48 19.90
CA LEU A 415 22.41 -8.75 18.64
C LEU A 415 21.13 -8.14 18.02
N LYS A 416 19.95 -8.39 18.60
CA LYS A 416 18.64 -7.91 18.08
C LYS A 416 18.56 -6.41 17.81
N PHE A 417 19.32 -5.60 18.54
CA PHE A 417 19.40 -4.15 18.32
C PHE A 417 19.87 -3.77 16.91
N ILE A 418 20.60 -4.66 16.21
CA ILE A 418 21.06 -4.46 14.83
C ILE A 418 19.91 -4.68 13.85
N THR A 419 19.13 -5.76 14.00
CA THR A 419 17.92 -6.01 13.20
C THR A 419 16.84 -4.95 13.46
N GLU A 420 16.70 -4.49 14.71
CA GLU A 420 15.81 -3.39 15.08
C GLU A 420 16.24 -2.06 14.42
N ALA A 421 17.54 -1.76 14.39
CA ALA A 421 18.07 -0.59 13.68
C ALA A 421 17.81 -0.66 12.16
N TRP A 422 18.03 -1.81 11.51
CA TRP A 422 17.76 -1.99 10.09
C TRP A 422 16.26 -1.91 9.75
N LEU A 423 15.38 -2.53 10.54
CA LEU A 423 13.93 -2.39 10.39
C LEU A 423 13.49 -0.93 10.55
N GLN A 424 14.07 -0.20 11.50
CA GLN A 424 13.81 1.23 11.67
C GLN A 424 14.30 2.05 10.47
N ILE A 425 15.47 1.75 9.90
CA ILE A 425 15.99 2.37 8.67
C ILE A 425 15.02 2.14 7.50
N VAL A 426 14.55 0.90 7.31
CA VAL A 426 13.61 0.53 6.24
C VAL A 426 12.29 1.31 6.37
N GLU A 427 11.72 1.39 7.57
CA GLU A 427 10.47 2.14 7.80
C GLU A 427 10.68 3.66 7.62
N CYS A 428 11.78 4.20 8.12
CA CYS A 428 12.14 5.62 7.93
C CYS A 428 12.29 5.98 6.44
N ARG A 429 12.90 5.11 5.63
CA ARG A 429 12.97 5.30 4.17
C ARG A 429 11.59 5.26 3.51
N ARG A 430 10.67 4.38 3.96
CA ARG A 430 9.27 4.31 3.48
C ARG A 430 8.55 5.63 3.76
N VAL A 431 8.65 6.15 4.99
CA VAL A 431 8.02 7.43 5.36
C VAL A 431 8.62 8.58 4.54
N LEU A 432 9.94 8.74 4.45
CA LEU A 432 10.56 9.83 3.68
C LEU A 432 10.17 9.83 2.20
N LYS A 433 10.14 8.64 1.57
CA LYS A 433 9.65 8.47 0.19
C LYS A 433 8.29 9.15 0.04
N TRP A 434 7.33 8.82 0.90
CA TRP A 434 5.98 9.39 0.81
C TRP A 434 5.89 10.86 1.25
N THR A 435 6.66 11.32 2.24
CA THR A 435 6.67 12.75 2.59
C THR A 435 7.15 13.64 1.44
N TYR A 436 7.99 13.13 0.52
CA TYR A 436 8.34 13.87 -0.70
C TYR A 436 7.18 13.94 -1.72
N ALA A 437 6.30 12.95 -1.80
CA ALA A 437 5.06 13.08 -2.58
C ALA A 437 4.14 14.16 -1.95
N TYR A 438 3.98 14.14 -0.62
CA TYR A 438 3.23 15.16 0.13
C TYR A 438 3.79 16.57 -0.09
N GLY A 439 5.09 16.79 0.10
CA GLY A 439 5.74 18.10 -0.07
C GLY A 439 5.66 18.65 -1.50
N TYR A 440 5.54 17.79 -2.52
CA TYR A 440 5.28 18.23 -3.88
C TYR A 440 3.89 18.87 -4.04
N TYR A 441 2.86 18.30 -3.40
CA TYR A 441 1.46 18.77 -3.48
C TYR A 441 1.07 19.80 -2.41
N LEU A 442 1.85 19.94 -1.32
CA LEU A 442 1.60 20.92 -0.25
C LEU A 442 1.39 22.35 -0.82
N PRO A 443 0.28 23.05 -0.49
CA PRO A 443 -0.07 24.30 -1.16
C PRO A 443 0.91 25.44 -0.90
N LYS A 444 1.44 26.04 -1.98
CA LYS A 444 2.47 27.10 -1.92
C LYS A 444 2.08 28.37 -1.16
N HIS A 445 0.78 28.58 -0.89
CA HIS A 445 0.31 29.72 -0.09
C HIS A 445 0.46 29.47 1.41
N GLU A 446 0.45 28.21 1.87
CA GLU A 446 0.67 27.82 3.27
C GLU A 446 2.17 27.83 3.61
N GLN A 447 2.82 28.99 3.50
CA GLN A 447 4.27 29.10 3.68
C GLN A 447 4.74 28.65 5.08
N THR A 448 3.96 28.92 6.13
CA THR A 448 4.35 28.56 7.51
C THR A 448 4.30 27.06 7.74
N LYS A 449 3.24 26.37 7.27
CA LYS A 449 3.19 24.89 7.21
C LYS A 449 4.31 24.32 6.36
N SER A 450 4.59 24.91 5.20
CA SER A 450 5.68 24.47 4.31
C SER A 450 7.04 24.48 5.02
N ARG A 451 7.37 25.56 5.74
CA ARG A 451 8.63 25.66 6.50
C ARG A 451 8.66 24.71 7.70
N PHE A 452 7.54 24.52 8.40
CA PHE A 452 7.45 23.58 9.52
C PHE A 452 7.64 22.12 9.06
N PHE A 453 7.01 21.75 7.94
CA PHE A 453 7.23 20.48 7.26
C PHE A 453 8.68 20.29 6.79
N GLU A 454 9.26 21.26 6.09
CA GLU A 454 10.66 21.22 5.64
C GLU A 454 11.64 21.08 6.82
N TYR A 455 11.32 21.67 7.99
CA TYR A 455 12.07 21.50 9.24
C TYR A 455 11.96 20.10 9.83
N LEU A 456 10.73 19.59 10.06
CA LEU A 456 10.51 18.26 10.62
C LEU A 456 11.10 17.15 9.74
N GLN A 457 10.92 17.26 8.41
CA GLN A 457 11.54 16.33 7.46
C GLN A 457 13.07 16.43 7.51
N GLY A 458 13.64 17.63 7.60
CA GLY A 458 15.09 17.83 7.65
C GLY A 458 15.75 17.23 8.90
N GLU A 459 15.13 17.31 10.06
CA GLU A 459 15.62 16.65 11.29
C GLU A 459 15.43 15.12 11.23
N ALA A 460 14.33 14.62 10.64
CA ALA A 460 14.13 13.20 10.41
C ALA A 460 15.18 12.60 9.44
N GLU A 461 15.51 13.29 8.34
CA GLU A 461 16.62 12.92 7.46
C GLU A 461 17.97 12.96 8.20
N ALA A 462 18.21 14.01 8.99
CA ALA A 462 19.44 14.14 9.76
C ALA A 462 19.64 13.01 10.79
N GLY A 463 18.56 12.52 11.41
CA GLY A 463 18.55 11.32 12.25
C GLY A 463 18.83 10.05 11.44
N LEU A 464 18.06 9.83 10.38
CA LEU A 464 18.15 8.62 9.55
C LEU A 464 19.55 8.42 8.97
N GLU A 465 20.18 9.44 8.39
CA GLU A 465 21.51 9.26 7.77
C GLU A 465 22.61 8.98 8.81
N ARG A 466 22.45 9.42 10.08
CA ARG A 466 23.35 9.04 11.18
C ARG A 466 23.15 7.58 11.56
N LEU A 467 21.90 7.13 11.68
CA LEU A 467 21.54 5.74 11.97
C LEU A 467 22.01 4.79 10.86
N HIS A 468 21.71 5.12 9.60
CA HIS A 468 22.08 4.35 8.41
C HIS A 468 23.60 4.21 8.31
N ARG A 469 24.37 5.30 8.43
CA ARG A 469 25.84 5.24 8.44
C ARG A 469 26.40 4.35 9.55
N CYS A 470 25.78 4.37 10.73
CA CYS A 470 26.22 3.55 11.87
C CYS A 470 25.96 2.05 11.62
N ALA A 471 24.77 1.70 11.13
CA ALA A 471 24.42 0.32 10.76
C ALA A 471 25.20 -0.21 9.54
N GLU A 472 25.51 0.64 8.56
CA GLU A 472 26.13 0.25 7.29
C GLU A 472 27.67 0.27 7.30
N ILE A 473 28.29 1.28 7.92
CA ILE A 473 29.74 1.54 7.81
C ILE A 473 30.48 1.35 9.15
N GLU A 474 29.82 1.63 10.28
CA GLU A 474 30.47 1.44 11.59
C GLU A 474 30.37 -0.01 12.09
N LEU A 475 29.27 -0.70 11.79
CA LEU A 475 29.07 -2.12 12.10
C LEU A 475 30.11 -3.03 11.42
N ASP A 476 30.44 -2.76 10.16
CA ASP A 476 31.36 -3.57 9.34
C ASP A 476 32.72 -3.79 10.01
N LYS A 477 33.21 -2.80 10.77
CA LYS A 477 34.45 -2.87 11.56
C LYS A 477 34.45 -3.96 12.63
N PHE A 478 33.28 -4.32 13.15
CA PHE A 478 33.11 -5.36 14.17
C PHE A 478 32.81 -6.74 13.56
N VAL A 479 32.31 -6.77 12.32
CA VAL A 479 32.11 -7.98 11.50
C VAL A 479 33.42 -8.44 10.85
N THR A 480 34.32 -7.52 10.53
CA THR A 480 35.62 -7.76 9.88
C THR A 480 36.81 -7.80 10.85
N ALA A 481 36.57 -7.72 12.18
CA ALA A 481 37.62 -7.75 13.19
C ALA A 481 38.19 -9.16 13.42
N ASP A 482 39.49 -9.25 13.71
CA ASP A 482 40.18 -10.50 14.08
C ASP A 482 39.81 -11.03 15.50
N GLY A 483 38.89 -10.39 16.21
CA GLY A 483 38.44 -10.80 17.55
C GLY A 483 37.54 -9.77 18.28
N PRO A 484 37.22 -10.03 19.56
CA PRO A 484 36.31 -9.19 20.33
C PRO A 484 36.86 -7.78 20.57
N SER A 485 36.02 -6.76 20.39
CA SER A 485 36.37 -5.36 20.65
C SER A 485 35.75 -4.85 21.94
N SER A 486 36.54 -4.12 22.74
CA SER A 486 36.05 -3.31 23.88
C SER A 486 34.90 -2.38 23.46
N ASP A 487 35.07 -1.79 22.28
CA ASP A 487 34.26 -0.68 21.76
C ASP A 487 32.90 -1.18 21.23
N PHE A 488 32.68 -2.50 21.18
CA PHE A 488 31.42 -3.08 20.69
C PHE A 488 30.23 -2.75 21.61
N ASN A 489 30.45 -2.59 22.92
CA ASN A 489 29.41 -2.15 23.85
C ASN A 489 29.06 -0.66 23.68
N ASP A 490 30.04 0.18 23.36
CA ASP A 490 29.83 1.59 23.04
C ASP A 490 29.11 1.74 21.69
N PHE A 491 29.51 0.95 20.69
CA PHE A 491 28.80 0.83 19.41
C PHE A 491 27.35 0.39 19.61
N ARG A 492 27.10 -0.65 20.42
CA ARG A 492 25.74 -1.12 20.75
C ARG A 492 24.90 -0.03 21.40
N THR A 493 25.47 0.69 22.36
CA THR A 493 24.81 1.81 23.04
C THR A 493 24.49 2.94 22.05
N LYS A 494 25.44 3.29 21.18
CA LYS A 494 25.29 4.29 20.12
C LYS A 494 24.22 3.90 19.09
N LEU A 495 24.23 2.68 18.57
CA LEU A 495 23.27 2.23 17.56
C LEU A 495 21.85 2.17 18.14
N THR A 496 21.70 1.66 19.36
CA THR A 496 20.41 1.64 20.07
C THR A 496 19.88 3.08 20.29
N GLY A 497 20.73 3.99 20.77
CA GLY A 497 20.37 5.40 20.96
C GLY A 497 19.99 6.11 19.66
N LEU A 498 20.74 5.88 18.57
CA LEU A 498 20.41 6.41 17.25
C LEU A 498 19.09 5.85 16.72
N THR A 499 18.78 4.59 17.01
CA THR A 499 17.49 3.95 16.62
C THR A 499 16.33 4.63 17.34
N SER A 500 16.40 4.79 18.67
CA SER A 500 15.34 5.44 19.46
C SER A 500 15.16 6.92 19.10
N VAL A 501 16.24 7.68 18.93
CA VAL A 501 16.19 9.10 18.57
C VAL A 501 15.62 9.28 17.15
N THR A 502 16.06 8.46 16.19
CA THR A 502 15.50 8.49 14.83
C THR A 502 14.01 8.15 14.84
N LYS A 503 13.59 7.10 15.57
CA LYS A 503 12.18 6.74 15.73
C LYS A 503 11.35 7.93 16.23
N THR A 504 11.83 8.65 17.25
CA THR A 504 11.14 9.83 17.81
C THR A 504 11.01 10.98 16.79
N TYR A 505 12.04 11.24 15.98
CA TYR A 505 11.94 12.24 14.90
C TYR A 505 10.86 11.86 13.87
N PHE A 506 10.75 10.58 13.52
CA PHE A 506 9.74 10.10 12.59
C PHE A 506 8.33 10.07 13.19
N GLU A 507 8.17 9.69 14.45
CA GLU A 507 6.88 9.78 15.17
C GLU A 507 6.37 11.24 15.24
N ASN A 508 7.26 12.21 15.40
CA ASN A 508 6.92 13.63 15.33
C ASN A 508 6.49 14.07 13.92
N LEU A 509 7.22 13.65 12.89
CA LEU A 509 6.91 13.96 11.48
C LEU A 509 5.58 13.33 11.03
N VAL A 510 5.33 12.07 11.40
CA VAL A 510 4.09 11.33 11.12
C VAL A 510 2.90 12.03 11.75
N ARG A 511 2.93 12.25 13.08
CA ARG A 511 1.86 12.93 13.82
C ARG A 511 1.56 14.35 13.30
N ALA A 512 2.58 15.12 12.95
CA ALA A 512 2.39 16.47 12.42
C ALA A 512 1.74 16.47 11.03
N LEU A 513 1.97 15.43 10.22
CA LEU A 513 1.35 15.26 8.91
C LEU A 513 -0.10 14.74 9.01
N GLU A 514 -0.35 13.79 9.91
CA GLU A 514 -1.69 13.29 10.23
C GLU A 514 -2.59 14.42 10.78
N ASN A 515 -2.04 15.31 11.61
CA ASN A 515 -2.69 16.52 12.12
C ASN A 515 -2.69 17.71 11.13
N GLY A 516 -2.50 17.49 9.81
CA GLY A 516 -2.60 18.54 8.78
C GLY A 516 -1.65 19.75 8.95
N LEU A 517 -0.57 19.57 9.72
CA LEU A 517 0.38 20.60 10.17
C LEU A 517 -0.25 21.73 11.01
N GLU A 518 -1.34 21.46 11.74
CA GLU A 518 -2.05 22.44 12.57
C GLU A 518 -1.25 22.98 13.78
N ASP A 519 -0.20 22.29 14.22
CA ASP A 519 0.69 22.74 15.31
C ASP A 519 1.24 24.16 15.09
N VAL A 520 1.36 24.59 13.82
CA VAL A 520 1.74 25.95 13.41
C VAL A 520 0.80 27.02 13.98
N ASN A 521 -0.51 26.76 13.99
CA ASN A 521 -1.52 27.71 14.46
C ASN A 521 -1.43 27.94 15.98
N SER A 522 -0.99 26.92 16.73
CA SER A 522 -0.87 26.98 18.19
C SER A 522 0.16 28.03 18.64
N GLN A 523 1.26 28.21 17.88
CA GLN A 523 2.34 29.13 18.25
C GLN A 523 1.90 30.60 18.17
N GLU A 524 1.13 31.00 17.16
CA GLU A 524 0.66 32.39 17.00
C GLU A 524 -0.18 32.87 18.20
N THR A 525 -1.03 31.99 18.75
CA THR A 525 -1.86 32.32 19.93
C THR A 525 -1.03 32.62 21.19
N THR A 526 0.15 32.00 21.33
CA THR A 526 1.07 32.26 22.45
C THR A 526 1.90 33.54 22.27
N ALA A 527 2.12 33.98 21.03
CA ALA A 527 2.82 35.23 20.75
C ALA A 527 1.97 36.45 21.15
N SER A 528 0.70 36.49 20.75
CA SER A 528 -0.23 37.60 21.04
C SER A 528 -0.49 37.83 22.53
N ARG A 529 -0.25 36.83 23.39
CA ARG A 529 -0.42 36.96 24.86
C ARG A 529 0.75 37.63 25.59
N LYS A 530 1.83 38.01 24.90
CA LYS A 530 3.02 38.66 25.53
C LYS A 530 3.19 40.16 25.24
N SER A 531 2.35 40.77 24.41
CA SER A 531 2.38 42.21 24.11
C SER A 531 1.37 43.01 24.95
N GLY A 532 1.42 42.89 26.28
CA GLY A 532 0.62 43.69 27.21
C GLY A 532 1.29 45.04 27.53
N THR A 533 0.75 46.14 27.00
CA THR A 533 1.35 47.49 27.12
C THR A 533 1.25 48.05 28.55
N PRO A 534 2.33 48.58 29.15
CA PRO A 534 2.27 49.19 30.48
C PRO A 534 1.46 50.51 30.46
N ARG A 535 0.53 50.64 31.41
CA ARG A 535 -0.42 51.75 31.50
C ARG A 535 0.22 52.97 32.16
N SER A 536 0.46 54.04 31.39
CA SER A 536 1.08 55.28 31.89
C SER A 536 0.22 55.96 32.97
N ARG A 537 0.86 56.43 34.05
CA ARG A 537 0.26 57.33 35.03
C ARG A 537 0.45 58.78 34.57
N ARG A 538 -0.64 59.55 34.50
CA ARG A 538 -0.57 61.01 34.58
C ARG A 538 -0.41 61.43 36.04
N THR A 539 0.47 62.39 36.28
CA THR A 539 0.51 63.24 37.46
C THR A 539 0.73 64.66 36.97
N GLU A 540 -0.23 65.53 37.29
CA GLU A 540 -0.25 66.98 37.02
C GLU A 540 -0.21 67.37 35.51
#